data_AF-A0A973T3H3-F1
#
_entry.id   AF-A0A973T3H3-F1
#
_cell.length_a   1.000
_cell.length_b   1.000
_cell.length_c   1.000
_cell.angle_alpha   90.00
_cell.angle_beta   90.00
_cell.angle_gamma   90.00
#
_symmetry.space_group_name_H-M   'P 1'
#
loop_
_entity.id
_entity.type
_entity.pdbx_description
1 polymer ?
#
loop_
_entity_poly.entity_id
_entity_poly.type
_entity_poly.pdbx_seq_one_letter_code
_entity_poly.pdbx_strand_id
1 'polypeptide(L)'
;MDWDADRPRLYPDLVEWGGLAAAMTARARELGLPLPGVVPGGPVPVEKSASVESPVGYFAVMLDVVEREFTLRIWERGVELAGGSTADFDDVVRAACAWGSGLGLRQIRERSPVVRFGELAEAHERGDAVAVKWRMLREGPDAHVAALAAAAGSVPEVHGLFPYLSHGVLCLSGTTGYPYTTGAPCVRPPVGRSGYQVVGDDGSTVILETDSPAEAVRGLADALPPGYGPARRGTAADGR
;
A
#
# COMPACT_ATOMS: atom_id res chain seq x y z
N MET A 1 6.90 25.13 -15.66
CA MET A 1 6.08 25.44 -14.47
C MET A 1 7.06 25.79 -13.37
N ASP A 2 6.97 27.01 -12.88
CA ASP A 2 7.89 27.57 -11.90
C ASP A 2 7.16 27.56 -10.56
N TRP A 3 7.51 26.58 -9.70
CA TRP A 3 6.81 26.35 -8.44
C TRP A 3 6.82 27.58 -7.53
N ASP A 4 7.93 28.32 -7.50
CA ASP A 4 8.05 29.50 -6.64
C ASP A 4 7.16 30.65 -7.13
N ALA A 5 6.93 30.74 -8.44
CA ALA A 5 6.04 31.73 -9.04
C ALA A 5 4.55 31.30 -8.99
N ASP A 6 4.26 30.01 -9.16
CA ASP A 6 2.88 29.48 -9.25
C ASP A 6 2.27 29.20 -7.86
N ARG A 7 3.08 28.88 -6.85
CA ARG A 7 2.60 28.55 -5.49
C ARG A 7 1.79 29.69 -4.84
N PRO A 8 2.21 30.96 -4.86
CA PRO A 8 1.40 32.04 -4.28
C PRO A 8 0.07 32.27 -5.01
N ARG A 9 -0.04 31.87 -6.29
CA ARG A 9 -1.28 31.96 -7.06
C ARG A 9 -2.28 30.88 -6.68
N LEU A 10 -1.82 29.65 -6.46
CA LEU A 10 -2.67 28.49 -6.16
C LEU A 10 -2.95 28.34 -4.64
N TYR A 11 -1.99 28.73 -3.80
CA TYR A 11 -2.03 28.56 -2.36
C TYR A 11 -1.61 29.84 -1.60
N PRO A 12 -2.29 30.97 -1.85
CA PRO A 12 -1.97 32.24 -1.18
C PRO A 12 -2.11 32.12 0.34
N ASP A 13 -3.13 31.41 0.80
CA ASP A 13 -3.36 31.08 2.21
C ASP A 13 -2.16 30.35 2.82
N LEU A 14 -1.68 29.26 2.21
CA LEU A 14 -0.56 28.51 2.76
C LEU A 14 0.72 29.35 2.86
N VAL A 15 0.91 30.32 1.96
CA VAL A 15 2.04 31.27 2.03
C VAL A 15 1.88 32.21 3.22
N GLU A 16 0.69 32.77 3.45
CA GLU A 16 0.40 33.63 4.61
C GLU A 16 0.64 32.91 5.94
N TRP A 17 0.27 31.63 6.01
CA TRP A 17 0.46 30.78 7.18
C TRP A 17 1.91 30.31 7.39
N GLY A 18 2.84 30.59 6.46
CA GLY A 18 4.24 30.17 6.56
C GLY A 18 4.49 28.71 6.17
N GLY A 19 3.58 28.10 5.38
CA GLY A 19 3.70 26.77 4.82
C GLY A 19 2.60 25.80 5.23
N LEU A 20 2.53 24.65 4.56
CA LEU A 20 1.45 23.67 4.72
C LEU A 20 1.33 23.13 6.15
N ALA A 21 2.43 22.77 6.80
CA ALA A 21 2.41 22.26 8.17
C ALA A 21 1.89 23.30 9.19
N ALA A 22 2.28 24.57 9.02
CA ALA A 22 1.84 25.67 9.86
C ALA A 22 0.35 25.98 9.63
N ALA A 23 -0.08 26.01 8.36
CA ALA A 23 -1.48 26.16 7.98
C ALA A 23 -2.36 25.05 8.57
N MET A 24 -1.92 23.78 8.49
CA MET A 24 -2.66 22.65 9.05
C MET A 24 -2.80 22.77 10.58
N THR A 25 -1.70 23.12 11.26
CA THR A 25 -1.68 23.30 12.72
C THR A 25 -2.65 24.39 13.16
N ALA A 26 -2.64 25.53 12.49
CA ALA A 26 -3.50 26.62 12.87
C ALA A 26 -4.96 26.37 12.51
N ARG A 27 -5.22 25.79 11.34
CA ARG A 27 -6.58 25.45 10.93
C ARG A 27 -7.20 24.38 11.83
N ALA A 28 -6.42 23.41 12.30
CA ALA A 28 -6.88 22.45 13.30
C ALA A 28 -7.32 23.13 14.60
N ARG A 29 -6.58 24.16 15.06
CA ARG A 29 -6.95 24.94 16.25
C ARG A 29 -8.25 25.70 16.04
N GLU A 30 -8.44 26.32 14.87
CA GLU A 30 -9.69 27.02 14.53
C GLU A 30 -10.89 26.07 14.49
N LEU A 31 -10.68 24.84 14.01
CA LEU A 31 -11.72 23.79 13.97
C LEU A 31 -11.92 23.09 15.33
N GLY A 32 -11.11 23.40 16.35
CA GLY A 32 -11.16 22.73 17.65
C GLY A 32 -10.77 21.25 17.61
N LEU A 33 -9.92 20.86 16.65
CA LEU A 33 -9.49 19.47 16.43
C LEU A 33 -8.09 19.21 16.99
N PRO A 34 -7.85 18.05 17.62
CA PRO A 34 -6.51 17.66 18.07
C PRO A 34 -5.70 17.15 16.89
N LEU A 35 -4.76 17.96 16.41
CA LEU A 35 -3.81 17.57 15.38
C LEU A 35 -2.45 17.25 16.01
N PRO A 36 -2.02 15.99 16.07
CA PRO A 36 -0.71 15.64 16.61
C PRO A 36 0.40 15.94 15.60
N GLY A 37 1.50 16.52 16.11
CA GLY A 37 2.85 16.46 15.53
C GLY A 37 2.99 16.54 14.01
N VAL A 38 2.41 17.57 13.36
CA VAL A 38 2.60 17.79 11.91
C VAL A 38 4.03 18.21 11.65
N VAL A 39 4.68 17.57 10.69
CA VAL A 39 6.03 17.91 10.24
C VAL A 39 6.01 18.39 8.79
N PRO A 40 6.84 19.40 8.44
CA PRO A 40 7.09 19.72 7.04
C PRO A 40 7.73 18.52 6.32
N GLY A 41 7.32 18.28 5.08
CA GLY A 41 7.80 17.16 4.28
C GLY A 41 7.11 15.82 4.55
N GLY A 42 7.70 14.75 4.01
CA GLY A 42 7.21 13.38 4.05
C GLY A 42 8.13 12.45 3.27
N PRO A 43 7.65 11.30 2.77
CA PRO A 43 8.43 10.38 1.91
C PRO A 43 8.77 10.97 0.52
N VAL A 44 8.34 12.20 0.25
CA VAL A 44 8.51 12.97 -1.00
C VAL A 44 9.09 14.35 -0.64
N PRO A 45 9.71 15.09 -1.58
CA PRO A 45 10.44 16.32 -1.28
C PRO A 45 9.66 17.36 -0.44
N VAL A 46 10.41 18.01 0.46
CA VAL A 46 9.96 18.74 1.67
C VAL A 46 9.08 19.97 1.38
N GLU A 47 9.24 20.59 0.21
CA GLU A 47 8.68 21.93 -0.06
C GLU A 47 7.21 21.92 -0.51
N LYS A 48 6.66 20.74 -0.78
CA LYS A 48 5.31 20.54 -1.34
C LYS A 48 4.43 19.64 -0.51
N SER A 49 4.92 19.21 0.66
CA SER A 49 4.24 18.20 1.47
C SER A 49 4.31 18.49 2.96
N ALA A 50 3.36 17.91 3.68
CA ALA A 50 3.36 17.85 5.13
C ALA A 50 2.86 16.47 5.55
N SER A 51 3.34 15.99 6.69
CA SER A 51 2.97 14.67 7.20
C SER A 51 2.57 14.71 8.65
N VAL A 52 1.67 13.81 9.03
CA VAL A 52 1.29 13.50 10.41
C VAL A 52 1.73 12.07 10.69
N GLU A 53 2.73 11.94 11.54
CA GLU A 53 3.28 10.65 11.97
C GLU A 53 2.40 9.99 13.03
N SER A 54 2.36 8.67 13.01
CA SER A 54 1.78 7.83 14.05
C SER A 54 2.71 6.63 14.30
N PRO A 55 2.58 5.92 15.43
CA PRO A 55 3.41 4.73 15.70
C PRO A 55 3.30 3.60 14.67
N VAL A 56 2.27 3.62 13.82
CA VAL A 56 2.01 2.55 12.83
C VAL A 56 2.23 3.01 11.39
N GLY A 57 2.35 4.31 11.13
CA GLY A 57 2.51 4.85 9.80
C GLY A 57 2.24 6.35 9.75
N TYR A 58 1.95 6.88 8.56
CA TYR A 58 1.83 8.33 8.36
C TYR A 58 0.65 8.70 7.46
N PHE A 59 0.15 9.90 7.67
CA PHE A 59 -0.72 10.62 6.73
C PHE A 59 0.13 11.69 6.04
N ALA A 60 0.16 11.70 4.72
CA ALA A 60 0.87 12.69 3.92
C ALA A 60 -0.11 13.51 3.08
N VAL A 61 0.16 14.80 2.98
CA VAL A 61 -0.51 15.74 2.07
C VAL A 61 0.52 16.25 1.09
N MET A 62 0.16 16.29 -0.19
CA MET A 62 0.96 16.92 -1.24
C MET A 62 0.12 17.94 -1.99
N LEU A 63 0.75 19.05 -2.37
CA LEU A 63 0.15 20.09 -3.19
C LEU A 63 0.27 19.75 -4.68
N ASP A 64 -0.82 19.87 -5.42
CA ASP A 64 -0.76 19.90 -6.87
C ASP A 64 -0.12 21.22 -7.36
N VAL A 65 0.56 21.15 -8.51
CA VAL A 65 1.34 22.27 -9.07
C VAL A 65 0.62 23.01 -10.19
N VAL A 66 -0.43 22.42 -10.76
CA VAL A 66 -1.20 22.93 -11.90
C VAL A 66 -2.45 23.66 -11.41
N GLU A 67 -3.15 23.07 -10.45
CA GLU A 67 -4.35 23.63 -9.85
C GLU A 67 -4.33 23.52 -8.32
N ARG A 68 -5.31 24.16 -7.67
CA ARG A 68 -5.42 24.12 -6.22
C ARG A 68 -6.05 22.79 -5.82
N GLU A 69 -5.21 21.82 -5.50
CA GLU A 69 -5.65 20.51 -5.03
C GLU A 69 -4.65 19.92 -4.03
N PHE A 70 -5.19 19.27 -3.00
CA PHE A 70 -4.45 18.55 -1.98
C PHE A 70 -4.61 17.05 -2.22
N THR A 71 -3.52 16.36 -2.55
CA THR A 71 -3.50 14.89 -2.60
C THR A 71 -3.15 14.33 -1.24
N LEU A 72 -3.99 13.42 -0.74
CA LEU A 72 -3.87 12.74 0.54
C LEU A 72 -3.40 11.31 0.34
N ARG A 73 -2.51 10.83 1.21
CA ARG A 73 -2.13 9.41 1.29
C ARG A 73 -2.01 8.98 2.74
N ILE A 74 -2.61 7.84 3.09
CA ILE A 74 -2.46 7.18 4.39
C ILE A 74 -1.68 5.90 4.16
N TRP A 75 -0.55 5.78 4.86
CA TRP A 75 0.32 4.63 4.79
C TRP A 75 0.46 4.00 6.16
N GLU A 76 0.46 2.67 6.20
CA GLU A 76 0.77 1.91 7.39
C GLU A 76 1.71 0.76 7.03
N ARG A 77 2.89 0.72 7.66
CA ARG A 77 3.87 -0.37 7.52
C ARG A 77 4.04 -0.89 6.08
N GLY A 78 4.27 0.01 5.14
CA GLY A 78 4.50 -0.33 3.73
C GLY A 78 3.25 -0.63 2.89
N VAL A 79 2.06 -0.41 3.44
CA VAL A 79 0.79 -0.52 2.73
C VAL A 79 0.18 0.87 2.60
N GLU A 80 -0.13 1.27 1.37
CA GLU A 80 -1.00 2.43 1.13
C GLU A 80 -2.44 2.01 1.46
N LEU A 81 -2.96 2.50 2.57
CA LEU A 81 -4.28 2.15 3.05
C LEU A 81 -5.37 2.97 2.35
N ALA A 82 -5.12 4.27 2.16
CA ALA A 82 -6.11 5.16 1.61
C ALA A 82 -5.47 6.34 0.89
N GLY A 83 -6.25 6.96 0.01
CA GLY A 83 -5.89 8.21 -0.63
C GLY A 83 -7.11 9.00 -1.05
N GLY A 84 -6.90 10.19 -1.58
CA GLY A 84 -7.96 11.05 -2.09
C GLY A 84 -7.41 12.41 -2.47
N SER A 85 -8.22 13.19 -3.18
CA SER A 85 -7.84 14.56 -3.56
C SER A 85 -9.00 15.52 -3.33
N THR A 86 -8.70 16.72 -2.84
CA THR A 86 -9.69 17.76 -2.56
C THR A 86 -9.08 19.15 -2.68
N ALA A 87 -9.88 20.15 -3.06
CA ALA A 87 -9.50 21.55 -2.97
C ALA A 87 -9.85 22.18 -1.59
N ASP A 88 -10.66 21.49 -0.78
CA ASP A 88 -11.09 21.94 0.55
C ASP A 88 -10.03 21.59 1.60
N PHE A 89 -9.40 22.63 2.16
CA PHE A 89 -8.38 22.47 3.18
C PHE A 89 -8.91 21.94 4.51
N ASP A 90 -10.19 22.16 4.82
CA ASP A 90 -10.77 21.62 6.05
C ASP A 90 -10.87 20.10 6.01
N ASP A 91 -11.16 19.52 4.84
CA ASP A 91 -11.21 18.08 4.65
C ASP A 91 -9.85 17.42 4.84
N VAL A 92 -8.78 18.11 4.40
CA VAL A 92 -7.39 17.71 4.65
C VAL A 92 -7.11 17.65 6.15
N VAL A 93 -7.44 18.74 6.87
CA VAL A 93 -7.17 18.86 8.30
C VAL A 93 -8.00 17.86 9.12
N ARG A 94 -9.27 17.65 8.77
CA ARG A 94 -10.13 16.64 9.41
C ARG A 94 -9.57 15.23 9.23
N ALA A 95 -9.14 14.87 8.03
CA ALA A 95 -8.53 13.57 7.75
C ALA A 95 -7.22 13.39 8.54
N ALA A 96 -6.36 14.40 8.55
CA ALA A 96 -5.09 14.40 9.28
C ALA A 96 -5.30 14.22 10.80
N CYS A 97 -6.25 14.95 11.39
CA CYS A 97 -6.58 14.83 12.80
C CYS A 97 -7.16 13.46 13.14
N ALA A 98 -8.03 12.92 12.28
CA ALA A 98 -8.63 11.60 12.48
C ALA A 98 -7.56 10.50 12.45
N TRP A 99 -6.67 10.52 11.45
CA TRP A 99 -5.51 9.61 11.41
C TRP A 99 -4.63 9.76 12.65
N GLY A 100 -4.21 10.98 12.96
CA GLY A 100 -3.33 11.24 14.10
C GLY A 100 -3.92 10.84 15.45
N SER A 101 -5.25 10.83 15.57
CA SER A 101 -5.96 10.36 16.77
C SER A 101 -6.13 8.84 16.83
N GLY A 102 -5.62 8.10 15.84
CA GLY A 102 -5.67 6.63 15.79
C GLY A 102 -7.02 6.07 15.33
N LEU A 103 -7.83 6.84 14.59
CA LEU A 103 -9.08 6.32 14.03
C LEU A 103 -8.82 5.34 12.90
N GLY A 104 -9.70 4.34 12.76
CA GLY A 104 -9.66 3.41 11.64
C GLY A 104 -10.22 4.00 10.33
N LEU A 105 -9.94 3.37 9.19
CA LEU A 105 -10.23 3.92 7.85
C LEU A 105 -11.70 4.30 7.66
N ARG A 106 -12.62 3.46 8.14
CA ARG A 106 -14.07 3.76 8.05
C ARG A 106 -14.45 5.03 8.80
N GLN A 107 -13.93 5.20 10.01
CA GLN A 107 -14.20 6.38 10.84
C GLN A 107 -13.54 7.64 10.26
N ILE A 108 -12.36 7.49 9.63
CA ILE A 108 -11.72 8.58 8.89
C ILE A 108 -12.60 9.02 7.72
N ARG A 109 -13.10 8.09 6.90
CA ARG A 109 -13.99 8.40 5.76
C ARG A 109 -15.32 9.04 6.18
N GLU A 110 -15.87 8.64 7.32
CA GLU A 110 -17.07 9.28 7.90
C GLU A 110 -16.84 10.76 8.23
N ARG A 111 -15.61 11.11 8.64
CA ARG A 111 -15.22 12.50 8.97
C ARG A 111 -14.71 13.29 7.77
N SER A 112 -14.21 12.60 6.75
CA SER A 112 -13.64 13.18 5.53
C SER A 112 -13.96 12.28 4.33
N PRO A 113 -15.11 12.49 3.65
CA PRO A 113 -15.58 11.63 2.55
C PRO A 113 -14.68 11.60 1.31
N VAL A 114 -13.73 12.53 1.21
CA VAL A 114 -12.66 12.49 0.20
C VAL A 114 -11.77 11.26 0.34
N VAL A 115 -11.60 10.74 1.56
CA VAL A 115 -10.75 9.58 1.82
C VAL A 115 -11.38 8.33 1.24
N ARG A 116 -10.69 7.72 0.28
CA ARG A 116 -11.08 6.47 -0.39
C ARG A 116 -10.06 5.39 -0.10
N PHE A 117 -10.57 4.19 0.08
CA PHE A 117 -9.78 2.98 0.28
C PHE A 117 -10.50 1.79 -0.32
N GLY A 118 -9.73 0.80 -0.74
CA GLY A 118 -10.24 -0.45 -1.28
C GLY A 118 -10.39 -1.52 -0.21
N GLU A 119 -10.97 -2.65 -0.61
CA GLU A 119 -11.21 -3.78 0.28
C GLU A 119 -9.92 -4.32 0.93
N LEU A 120 -8.81 -4.37 0.19
CA LEU A 120 -7.53 -4.86 0.72
C LEU A 120 -6.99 -4.01 1.87
N ALA A 121 -7.26 -2.70 1.87
CA ALA A 121 -6.85 -1.82 2.95
C ALA A 121 -7.67 -2.06 4.23
N GLU A 122 -8.99 -2.24 4.09
CA GLU A 122 -9.82 -2.64 5.23
C GLU A 122 -9.42 -4.02 5.76
N ALA A 123 -9.03 -4.91 4.86
CA ALA A 123 -8.54 -6.24 5.22
C ALA A 123 -7.22 -6.18 6.00
N HIS A 124 -6.35 -5.22 5.63
CA HIS A 124 -5.12 -4.96 6.35
C HIS A 124 -5.39 -4.48 7.78
N GLU A 125 -6.33 -3.55 7.99
CA GLU A 125 -6.74 -3.12 9.34
C GLU A 125 -7.31 -4.28 10.18
N ARG A 126 -8.11 -5.17 9.58
CA ARG A 126 -8.70 -6.33 10.27
C ARG A 126 -7.72 -7.48 10.52
N GLY A 127 -6.58 -7.49 9.83
CA GLY A 127 -5.60 -8.57 9.91
C GLY A 127 -5.91 -9.80 9.03
N ASP A 128 -6.80 -9.67 8.04
CA ASP A 128 -7.19 -10.75 7.11
C ASP A 128 -6.70 -10.52 5.66
N ALA A 129 -5.76 -9.58 5.46
CA ALA A 129 -5.24 -9.17 4.15
C ALA A 129 -4.74 -10.32 3.25
N VAL A 130 -4.09 -11.34 3.82
CA VAL A 130 -3.61 -12.51 3.05
C VAL A 130 -4.77 -13.25 2.39
N ALA A 131 -5.80 -13.58 3.17
CA ALA A 131 -6.97 -14.29 2.67
C ALA A 131 -7.74 -13.46 1.62
N VAL A 132 -7.92 -12.16 1.89
CA VAL A 132 -8.56 -11.25 0.94
C VAL A 132 -7.76 -11.13 -0.35
N LYS A 133 -6.43 -11.03 -0.28
CA LYS A 133 -5.59 -10.92 -1.49
C LYS A 133 -5.65 -12.18 -2.34
N TRP A 134 -5.57 -13.38 -1.75
CA TRP A 134 -5.75 -14.63 -2.48
C TRP A 134 -7.12 -14.72 -3.16
N ARG A 135 -8.19 -14.32 -2.45
CA ARG A 135 -9.54 -14.25 -3.01
C ARG A 135 -9.61 -13.30 -4.21
N MET A 136 -9.06 -12.09 -4.09
CA MET A 136 -9.03 -11.10 -5.18
C MET A 136 -8.28 -11.61 -6.41
N LEU A 137 -7.16 -12.33 -6.24
CA LEU A 137 -6.43 -12.92 -7.35
C LEU A 137 -7.22 -14.05 -8.02
N ARG A 138 -7.89 -14.89 -7.23
CA ARG A 138 -8.75 -15.98 -7.71
C ARG A 138 -9.98 -15.48 -8.49
N GLU A 139 -10.53 -14.34 -8.07
CA GLU A 139 -11.69 -13.69 -8.72
C GLU A 139 -11.28 -12.67 -9.79
N GLY A 140 -9.97 -12.52 -10.02
CA GLY A 140 -9.40 -11.55 -10.95
C GLY A 140 -9.58 -11.95 -12.42
N PRO A 141 -9.34 -11.00 -13.35
CA PRO A 141 -9.55 -11.22 -14.78
C PRO A 141 -8.47 -12.08 -15.45
N ASP A 142 -7.29 -12.22 -14.84
CA ASP A 142 -6.21 -13.04 -15.38
C ASP A 142 -6.46 -14.51 -15.03
N ALA A 143 -6.82 -15.31 -16.04
CA ALA A 143 -7.17 -16.72 -15.86
C ALA A 143 -6.00 -17.56 -15.31
N HIS A 144 -4.76 -17.23 -15.65
CA HIS A 144 -3.59 -17.97 -15.18
C HIS A 144 -3.32 -17.69 -13.71
N VAL A 145 -3.38 -16.42 -13.31
CA VAL A 145 -3.27 -16.01 -11.91
C VAL A 145 -4.44 -16.56 -11.09
N ALA A 146 -5.66 -16.52 -11.61
CA ALA A 146 -6.84 -17.05 -10.94
C ALA A 146 -6.72 -18.56 -10.69
N ALA A 147 -6.21 -19.32 -11.66
CA ALA A 147 -5.98 -20.76 -11.53
C ALA A 147 -4.89 -21.08 -10.49
N LEU A 148 -3.79 -20.31 -10.47
CA LEU A 148 -2.75 -20.45 -9.44
C LEU A 148 -3.29 -20.12 -8.05
N ALA A 149 -4.09 -19.06 -7.91
CA ALA A 149 -4.71 -18.68 -6.65
C ALA A 149 -5.72 -19.72 -6.14
N ALA A 150 -6.49 -20.34 -7.04
CA ALA A 150 -7.37 -21.45 -6.69
C ALA A 150 -6.56 -22.67 -6.20
N ALA A 151 -5.48 -23.03 -6.89
CA ALA A 151 -4.60 -24.14 -6.51
C ALA A 151 -3.89 -23.89 -5.17
N ALA A 152 -3.46 -22.66 -4.91
CA ALA A 152 -2.82 -22.25 -3.65
C ALA A 152 -3.69 -22.59 -2.44
N GLY A 153 -5.02 -22.48 -2.54
CA GLY A 153 -5.95 -22.80 -1.44
C GLY A 153 -5.85 -24.23 -0.88
N SER A 154 -5.21 -25.17 -1.59
CA SER A 154 -4.97 -26.54 -1.13
C SER A 154 -3.55 -26.77 -0.58
N VAL A 155 -2.69 -25.75 -0.58
CA VAL A 155 -1.27 -25.83 -0.17
C VAL A 155 -1.02 -24.77 0.91
N PRO A 156 -1.19 -25.11 2.21
CA PRO A 156 -1.17 -24.14 3.32
C PRO A 156 0.09 -23.29 3.41
N GLU A 157 1.25 -23.85 3.06
CA GLU A 157 2.55 -23.17 3.08
C GLU A 157 2.59 -21.99 2.10
N VAL A 158 1.95 -22.14 0.93
CA VAL A 158 1.82 -21.09 -0.07
C VAL A 158 0.66 -20.16 0.29
N HIS A 159 -0.50 -20.71 0.65
CA HIS A 159 -1.69 -19.92 0.98
C HIS A 159 -1.50 -19.03 2.22
N GLY A 160 -0.62 -19.42 3.14
CA GLY A 160 -0.25 -18.62 4.30
C GLY A 160 0.62 -17.40 3.99
N LEU A 161 1.22 -17.33 2.79
CA LEU A 161 2.06 -16.22 2.35
C LEU A 161 1.22 -15.15 1.64
N PHE A 162 1.71 -13.91 1.64
CA PHE A 162 1.06 -12.79 0.96
C PHE A 162 1.40 -12.83 -0.54
N PRO A 163 0.42 -12.99 -1.43
CA PRO A 163 0.69 -13.04 -2.85
C PRO A 163 0.73 -11.63 -3.45
N TYR A 164 1.70 -11.38 -4.31
CA TYR A 164 1.77 -10.15 -5.10
C TYR A 164 2.17 -10.46 -6.54
N LEU A 165 1.88 -9.52 -7.44
CA LEU A 165 2.24 -9.65 -8.85
C LEU A 165 3.35 -8.65 -9.18
N SER A 166 4.38 -9.12 -9.87
CA SER A 166 5.40 -8.26 -10.49
C SER A 166 5.45 -8.60 -11.98
N HIS A 167 5.05 -7.66 -12.83
CA HIS A 167 5.03 -7.86 -14.30
C HIS A 167 4.31 -9.14 -14.75
N GLY A 168 3.22 -9.52 -14.06
CA GLY A 168 2.45 -10.73 -14.33
C GLY A 168 2.99 -12.02 -13.71
N VAL A 169 4.14 -11.96 -13.03
CA VAL A 169 4.71 -13.08 -12.25
C VAL A 169 4.06 -13.12 -10.87
N LEU A 170 3.59 -14.30 -10.45
CA LEU A 170 3.10 -14.54 -9.09
C LEU A 170 4.28 -14.72 -8.14
N CYS A 171 4.41 -13.81 -7.19
CA CYS A 171 5.44 -13.84 -6.16
C CYS A 171 4.80 -13.99 -4.78
N LEU A 172 5.59 -14.45 -3.81
CA LEU A 172 5.16 -14.65 -2.42
C LEU A 172 6.00 -13.80 -1.48
N SER A 173 5.37 -13.29 -0.43
CA SER A 173 6.01 -12.52 0.62
C SER A 173 5.59 -13.04 1.99
N GLY A 174 6.55 -13.14 2.91
CA GLY A 174 6.34 -13.34 4.34
C GLY A 174 5.86 -12.05 5.05
N THR A 175 5.68 -10.95 4.35
CA THR A 175 5.08 -9.72 4.88
C THR A 175 4.00 -9.15 3.96
N THR A 176 3.00 -8.47 4.53
CA THR A 176 1.88 -7.89 3.77
C THR A 176 2.17 -6.51 3.19
N GLY A 177 3.22 -5.84 3.65
CA GLY A 177 3.61 -4.48 3.25
C GLY A 177 4.94 -4.44 2.51
N TYR A 178 5.10 -3.40 1.68
CA TYR A 178 6.30 -3.13 0.89
C TYR A 178 7.37 -2.38 1.70
N PRO A 179 8.67 -2.68 1.55
CA PRO A 179 9.24 -3.70 0.68
C PRO A 179 8.86 -5.12 1.11
N TYR A 180 8.49 -5.95 0.13
CA TYR A 180 8.16 -7.35 0.35
C TYR A 180 9.42 -8.16 0.70
N THR A 181 9.26 -9.24 1.46
CA THR A 181 10.40 -10.14 1.73
C THR A 181 10.81 -10.84 0.44
N THR A 182 12.12 -10.91 0.20
CA THR A 182 12.69 -11.66 -0.93
C THR A 182 13.05 -13.09 -0.51
N GLY A 183 13.53 -13.89 -1.47
CA GLY A 183 14.01 -15.26 -1.21
C GLY A 183 12.96 -16.36 -1.44
N ALA A 184 11.71 -16.02 -1.76
CA ALA A 184 10.72 -17.02 -2.19
C ALA A 184 10.82 -17.28 -3.69
N PRO A 185 10.58 -18.52 -4.16
CA PRO A 185 10.37 -18.79 -5.57
C PRO A 185 9.11 -18.09 -6.09
N CYS A 186 9.03 -17.93 -7.40
CA CYS A 186 7.93 -17.25 -8.09
C CYS A 186 7.38 -18.13 -9.21
N VAL A 187 6.16 -17.85 -9.70
CA VAL A 187 5.58 -18.54 -10.85
C VAL A 187 5.37 -17.56 -12.00
N ARG A 188 6.03 -17.83 -13.12
CA ARG A 188 5.74 -17.14 -14.38
C ARG A 188 4.56 -17.81 -15.07
N PRO A 189 3.65 -17.04 -15.68
CA PRO A 189 2.56 -17.59 -16.46
C PRO A 189 3.09 -18.29 -17.73
N PRO A 190 2.28 -19.16 -18.36
CA PRO A 190 2.60 -19.77 -19.65
C PRO A 190 2.89 -18.70 -20.72
N VAL A 191 3.86 -18.96 -21.60
CA VAL A 191 4.20 -18.10 -22.74
C VAL A 191 4.40 -18.94 -24.00
N GLY A 192 3.54 -18.73 -25.00
CA GLY A 192 3.60 -19.47 -26.25
C GLY A 192 3.30 -20.96 -26.05
N ARG A 193 4.34 -21.80 -26.14
CA ARG A 193 4.23 -23.27 -25.94
C ARG A 193 4.73 -23.74 -24.57
N SER A 194 5.31 -22.85 -23.75
CA SER A 194 5.78 -23.23 -22.42
C SER A 194 4.63 -23.20 -21.41
N GLY A 195 4.65 -24.15 -20.48
CA GLY A 195 3.74 -24.14 -19.34
C GLY A 195 4.09 -23.07 -18.30
N TYR A 196 3.48 -23.18 -17.13
CA TYR A 196 3.89 -22.42 -15.94
C TYR A 196 5.33 -22.75 -15.57
N GLN A 197 6.10 -21.74 -15.20
CA GLN A 197 7.48 -21.93 -14.74
C GLN A 197 7.63 -21.48 -13.29
N VAL A 198 7.98 -22.42 -12.41
CA VAL A 198 8.47 -22.10 -11.07
C VAL A 198 9.93 -21.69 -11.20
N VAL A 199 10.25 -20.48 -10.79
CA VAL A 199 11.60 -19.93 -10.81
C VAL A 199 12.10 -19.66 -9.41
N GLY A 200 13.41 -19.79 -9.22
CA GLY A 200 14.09 -19.44 -7.97
C GLY A 200 13.94 -17.96 -7.59
N ASP A 201 14.47 -17.61 -6.43
CA ASP A 201 14.46 -16.24 -5.89
C ASP A 201 15.30 -15.25 -6.72
N ASP A 202 16.29 -15.76 -7.46
CA ASP A 202 17.02 -15.04 -8.51
C ASP A 202 16.12 -14.61 -9.68
N GLY A 203 14.89 -15.13 -9.71
CA GLY A 203 13.89 -14.86 -10.73
C GLY A 203 14.30 -15.37 -12.11
N SER A 204 15.30 -16.25 -12.23
CA SER A 204 15.92 -16.65 -13.50
C SER A 204 16.05 -18.17 -13.65
N THR A 205 16.42 -18.86 -12.57
CA THR A 205 16.63 -20.31 -12.57
C THR A 205 15.29 -21.04 -12.56
N VAL A 206 14.98 -21.79 -13.62
CA VAL A 206 13.76 -22.61 -13.69
C VAL A 206 13.94 -23.88 -12.86
N ILE A 207 13.08 -24.05 -11.85
CA ILE A 207 13.05 -25.21 -10.94
C ILE A 207 12.10 -26.28 -11.49
N LEU A 208 10.96 -25.84 -12.01
CA LEU A 208 9.91 -26.70 -12.55
C LEU A 208 9.21 -26.00 -13.72
N GLU A 209 8.91 -26.74 -14.78
CA GLU A 209 7.98 -26.34 -15.84
C GLU A 209 6.82 -27.35 -15.91
N THR A 210 5.58 -26.85 -15.95
CA THR A 210 4.37 -27.69 -15.95
C THR A 210 3.17 -26.96 -16.55
N ASP A 211 2.29 -27.68 -17.22
CA ASP A 211 1.00 -27.13 -17.70
C ASP A 211 -0.08 -27.08 -16.59
N SER A 212 0.23 -27.61 -15.40
CA SER A 212 -0.71 -27.71 -14.28
C SER A 212 -0.47 -26.61 -13.23
N PRO A 213 -1.45 -25.72 -12.97
CA PRO A 213 -1.37 -24.75 -11.88
C PRO A 213 -1.13 -25.41 -10.52
N ALA A 214 -1.74 -26.58 -10.29
CA ALA A 214 -1.60 -27.32 -9.04
C ALA A 214 -0.18 -27.88 -8.84
N GLU A 215 0.49 -28.28 -9.92
CA GLU A 215 1.89 -28.71 -9.85
C GLU A 215 2.82 -27.51 -9.66
N ALA A 216 2.56 -26.38 -10.33
CA ALA A 216 3.34 -25.16 -10.14
C ALA A 216 3.29 -24.66 -8.69
N VAL A 217 2.11 -24.67 -8.06
CA VAL A 217 1.93 -24.31 -6.64
C VAL A 217 2.62 -25.31 -5.69
N ARG A 218 2.57 -26.61 -5.97
CA ARG A 218 3.33 -27.60 -5.19
C ARG A 218 4.84 -27.37 -5.34
N GLY A 219 5.31 -27.11 -6.55
CA GLY A 219 6.70 -26.75 -6.82
C GLY A 219 7.16 -25.47 -6.11
N LEU A 220 6.27 -24.47 -5.94
CA LEU A 220 6.54 -23.32 -5.09
C LEU A 220 6.80 -23.76 -3.65
N ALA A 221 5.90 -24.56 -3.07
CA ALA A 221 6.00 -25.02 -1.69
C ALA A 221 7.28 -25.84 -1.44
N ASP A 222 7.59 -26.77 -2.34
CA ASP A 222 8.79 -27.62 -2.27
C ASP A 222 10.09 -26.80 -2.37
N ALA A 223 10.05 -25.66 -3.07
CA ALA A 223 11.18 -24.76 -3.24
C ALA A 223 11.24 -23.61 -2.22
N LEU A 224 10.31 -23.55 -1.25
CA LEU A 224 10.37 -22.54 -0.19
C LEU A 224 11.61 -22.76 0.69
N PRO A 225 12.37 -21.70 1.02
CA PRO A 225 13.48 -21.84 1.95
C PRO A 225 13.00 -22.30 3.34
N PRO A 226 13.82 -23.05 4.09
CA PRO A 226 13.52 -23.41 5.47
C PRO A 226 13.17 -22.17 6.30
N GLY A 227 12.08 -22.25 7.06
CA GLY A 227 11.62 -21.15 7.93
C GLY A 227 10.86 -20.03 7.23
N TYR A 228 10.48 -20.18 5.96
CA TYR A 228 9.44 -19.34 5.35
C TYR A 228 8.08 -19.68 5.98
N GLY A 229 7.63 -18.85 6.92
CA GLY A 229 6.37 -19.03 7.65
C GLY A 229 5.25 -18.13 7.14
N PRO A 230 4.04 -18.21 7.73
CA PRO A 230 2.90 -17.38 7.34
C PRO A 230 3.24 -15.89 7.35
N ALA A 231 2.64 -15.15 6.42
CA ALA A 231 2.91 -13.74 6.25
C ALA A 231 2.47 -12.92 7.46
N ARG A 232 3.30 -11.94 7.82
CA ARG A 232 3.10 -11.07 8.97
C ARG A 232 2.77 -9.65 8.52
N ARG A 233 2.10 -8.91 9.39
CA ARG A 233 1.86 -7.48 9.17
C ARG A 233 3.17 -6.72 9.33
N GLY A 234 3.60 -6.02 8.28
CA GLY A 234 4.87 -5.30 8.29
C GLY A 234 5.51 -5.24 6.92
N THR A 235 6.76 -4.83 6.90
CA THR A 235 7.65 -4.82 5.74
C THR A 235 8.85 -5.73 5.97
N ALA A 236 9.61 -6.03 4.93
CA ALA A 236 10.87 -6.76 5.06
C ALA A 236 11.91 -6.05 5.95
N ALA A 237 11.77 -4.74 6.16
CA ALA A 237 12.65 -3.97 7.04
C ALA A 237 12.36 -4.20 8.54
N ASP A 238 11.20 -4.76 8.89
CA ASP A 238 10.80 -4.99 10.29
C ASP A 238 11.45 -6.24 10.90
N GLY A 239 12.27 -6.98 10.13
CA GLY A 239 12.92 -8.22 10.56
C GLY A 239 11.98 -9.44 10.55
N ARG A 240 12.56 -10.64 10.73
CA ARG A 240 11.81 -11.91 10.87
C ARG A 240 11.56 -12.26 12.34
#